data_AF-A0AAD5LNE3-F1
#
_entry.id   AF-A0AAD5LNE3-F1
#
_cell.length_a   1.000
_cell.length_b   1.000
_cell.length_c   1.000
_cell.angle_alpha   90.00
_cell.angle_beta   90.00
_cell.angle_gamma   90.00
#
_symmetry.space_group_name_H-M   'P 1'
#
loop_
_entity.id
_entity.type
_entity.pdbx_description
1 polymer ?
#
loop_
_entity_poly.entity_id
_entity_poly.type
_entity_poly.pdbx_seq_one_letter_code
_entity_poly.pdbx_strand_id
1 'polypeptide(L)'
;MNGNDGGASSRFQSPVPRPRVFPPDVSAIPLSPSRLDSPMFRERISTLMHQGDFYAKRLDIERRRSLDLDACLSRVRDVHFEARKRLCNATNAQQSTATAEVKSVRTLENRLDKVLTRYNEVRNANKKLRDEIQSLRREKVQQQAIQDKLERETHQKQSEIAKVAGATQNALDSRDRANRQTEMLRSQLHEDDEEFEAGWQERKMMIDQDRANIRDIPRLRTPKSPTRHAMPSVRGRLLPSDLSGTGSPAFSLLSTPDIKLRDETMKNVWLLNEKENDLRRQSERLKTVEDGLTKIKKKTGVSDAEELAQSLLSAEEKNFSLFNLINDLNTEMEAIEIENNELEQMIEACKGSGTNSDAHRAQLKKQLEDQIEKSKQKVSFFELRQAESSEAMEAMKVGALNIYHKVGHNDEAFAQQLTSHGVTEANMHKLLGIIEQRIGELVDIHNIATNAHPSTAKPETAADSAQSKAARDKKALAAAANPVSAITALLRPMPPSADEFDNSDPEETEDGVRPCKISELHEKTATMVGRRKEKPSRQPKK
;
A
#
# COMPACT_ATOMS: atom_id res chain seq x y z
N MET A 1 -49.89 -14.66 -15.34
CA MET A 1 -51.31 -14.99 -15.18
C MET A 1 -51.96 -14.94 -16.56
N ASN A 2 -52.37 -16.07 -17.11
CA ASN A 2 -53.08 -16.10 -18.39
C ASN A 2 -54.57 -15.84 -18.13
N GLY A 3 -55.07 -14.67 -18.56
CA GLY A 3 -56.50 -14.35 -18.60
C GLY A 3 -56.99 -14.43 -20.05
N ASN A 4 -57.53 -15.59 -20.44
CA ASN A 4 -58.02 -15.84 -21.80
C ASN A 4 -59.54 -15.59 -21.85
N ASP A 5 -59.95 -14.32 -22.00
CA ASP A 5 -61.37 -13.97 -22.10
C ASP A 5 -61.92 -14.25 -23.50
N GLY A 6 -62.59 -15.40 -23.62
CA GLY A 6 -63.33 -15.81 -24.80
C GLY A 6 -64.61 -14.99 -24.98
N GLY A 7 -64.52 -13.86 -25.69
CA GLY A 7 -65.67 -13.07 -26.10
C GLY A 7 -66.53 -13.75 -27.17
N ALA A 8 -67.53 -14.53 -26.75
CA ALA A 8 -68.50 -15.14 -27.66
C ALA A 8 -69.40 -14.09 -28.33
N SER A 9 -69.19 -13.84 -29.63
CA SER A 9 -70.12 -13.08 -30.47
C SER A 9 -70.86 -14.00 -31.44
N SER A 10 -72.02 -14.48 -30.99
CA SER A 10 -73.01 -15.20 -31.78
C SER A 10 -74.12 -14.25 -32.24
N ARG A 11 -74.70 -14.50 -33.43
CA ARG A 11 -75.84 -13.80 -34.09
C ARG A 11 -75.56 -12.34 -34.48
N PHE A 12 -75.77 -11.89 -35.72
CA PHE A 12 -76.80 -12.27 -36.70
C PHE A 12 -76.27 -12.10 -38.14
N GLN A 13 -76.31 -13.16 -38.95
CA GLN A 13 -76.37 -12.99 -40.41
C GLN A 13 -77.83 -12.72 -40.79
N SER A 14 -78.15 -11.48 -41.16
CA SER A 14 -79.42 -11.18 -41.83
C SER A 14 -79.35 -11.67 -43.29
N PRO A 15 -80.32 -12.47 -43.77
CA PRO A 15 -80.32 -12.89 -45.17
C PRO A 15 -80.59 -11.69 -46.08
N VAL A 16 -79.65 -11.39 -46.99
CA VAL A 16 -79.82 -10.33 -47.99
C VAL A 16 -81.00 -10.71 -48.91
N PRO A 17 -82.09 -9.91 -48.96
CA PRO A 17 -83.12 -10.12 -49.96
C PRO A 17 -82.54 -9.80 -51.33
N ARG A 18 -82.51 -10.78 -52.23
CA ARG A 18 -82.15 -10.54 -53.63
C ARG A 18 -83.11 -9.46 -54.18
N PRO A 19 -82.63 -8.42 -54.88
CA PRO A 19 -83.53 -7.48 -55.52
C PRO A 19 -84.43 -8.26 -56.48
N ARG A 20 -85.76 -8.03 -56.41
CA ARG A 20 -86.68 -8.58 -57.40
C ARG A 20 -86.35 -7.94 -58.73
N VAL A 21 -85.75 -8.73 -59.63
CA VAL A 21 -85.56 -8.34 -61.03
C VAL A 21 -86.95 -8.11 -61.61
N PHE A 22 -87.28 -6.85 -61.91
CA PHE A 22 -88.42 -6.55 -62.77
C PHE A 22 -88.13 -7.15 -64.16
N PRO A 23 -89.12 -7.75 -64.84
CA PRO A 23 -88.96 -8.16 -66.23
C PRO A 23 -88.54 -6.94 -67.08
N PRO A 24 -87.57 -7.08 -68.00
CA PRO A 24 -87.01 -5.93 -68.71
C PRO A 24 -87.94 -5.33 -69.77
N ASP A 25 -89.07 -5.97 -70.10
CA ASP A 25 -90.02 -5.50 -71.11
C ASP A 25 -91.41 -5.22 -70.53
N VAL A 26 -91.70 -3.93 -70.36
CA VAL A 26 -93.06 -3.37 -70.16
C VAL A 26 -93.63 -2.85 -71.49
N SER A 27 -92.91 -3.07 -72.60
CA SER A 27 -93.18 -2.56 -73.95
C SER A 27 -94.38 -3.21 -74.65
N ALA A 28 -94.88 -4.35 -74.16
CA ALA A 28 -95.85 -5.22 -74.84
C ALA A 28 -97.31 -5.10 -74.33
N ILE A 29 -97.72 -3.95 -73.78
CA ILE A 29 -99.13 -3.67 -73.43
C ILE A 29 -99.66 -2.52 -74.30
N PRO A 30 -100.55 -2.78 -75.28
CA PRO A 30 -101.15 -1.73 -76.09
C PRO A 30 -102.19 -0.94 -75.27
N LEU A 31 -101.76 0.15 -74.66
CA LEU A 31 -102.64 1.09 -73.97
C LEU A 31 -103.41 1.93 -74.99
N SER A 32 -104.66 1.58 -75.23
CA SER A 32 -105.60 2.45 -75.94
C SER A 32 -105.89 3.72 -75.10
N PRO A 33 -105.87 4.93 -75.70
CA PRO A 33 -105.96 6.20 -74.94
C PRO A 33 -107.21 6.31 -74.04
N SER A 34 -108.31 5.67 -74.43
CA SER A 34 -109.62 5.77 -73.78
C SER A 34 -109.75 5.06 -72.43
N ARG A 35 -108.74 4.30 -71.96
CA ARG A 35 -108.73 3.77 -70.57
C ARG A 35 -108.04 4.68 -69.55
N LEU A 36 -107.25 5.66 -70.00
CA LEU A 36 -106.49 6.56 -69.11
C LEU A 36 -107.37 7.66 -68.49
N ASP A 37 -108.48 8.01 -69.13
CA ASP A 37 -109.42 9.04 -68.66
C ASP A 37 -110.63 8.52 -67.86
N SER A 38 -110.62 7.24 -67.46
CA SER A 38 -111.61 6.75 -66.50
C SER A 38 -111.41 7.43 -65.13
N PRO A 39 -112.45 8.03 -64.51
CA PRO A 39 -112.30 8.75 -63.24
C PRO A 39 -111.75 7.86 -62.12
N MET A 40 -112.19 6.60 -62.06
CA MET A 40 -111.67 5.58 -61.13
C MET A 40 -110.18 5.30 -61.32
N PHE A 41 -109.66 5.43 -62.55
CA PHE A 41 -108.26 5.20 -62.86
C PHE A 41 -107.40 6.41 -62.45
N ARG A 42 -107.88 7.64 -62.68
CA ARG A 42 -107.25 8.87 -62.17
C ARG A 42 -107.19 8.90 -60.65
N GLU A 43 -108.25 8.48 -59.95
CA GLU A 43 -108.26 8.35 -58.49
C GLU A 43 -107.28 7.27 -57.99
N ARG A 44 -107.18 6.14 -58.70
CA ARG A 44 -106.20 5.09 -58.39
C ARG A 44 -104.75 5.56 -58.61
N ILE A 45 -104.48 6.37 -59.64
CA ILE A 45 -103.17 7.01 -59.84
C ILE A 45 -102.90 8.00 -58.72
N SER A 46 -103.86 8.88 -58.38
CA SER A 46 -103.70 9.85 -57.29
C SER A 46 -103.38 9.18 -55.96
N THR A 47 -104.09 8.12 -55.58
CA THR A 47 -103.81 7.35 -54.36
C THR A 47 -102.45 6.66 -54.38
N LEU A 48 -102.00 6.13 -55.53
CA LEU A 48 -100.65 5.58 -55.70
C LEU A 48 -99.56 6.66 -55.62
N MET A 49 -99.78 7.86 -56.16
CA MET A 49 -98.87 9.00 -56.04
C MET A 49 -98.74 9.45 -54.58
N HIS A 50 -99.86 9.61 -53.87
CA HIS A 50 -99.86 9.95 -52.44
C HIS A 50 -99.16 8.88 -51.58
N GLN A 51 -99.30 7.59 -51.94
CA GLN A 51 -98.54 6.51 -51.30
C GLN A 51 -97.03 6.60 -51.63
N GLY A 52 -96.67 6.91 -52.88
CA GLY A 52 -95.29 7.17 -53.30
C GLY A 52 -94.65 8.30 -52.50
N ASP A 53 -95.32 9.45 -52.42
CA ASP A 53 -94.87 10.62 -51.65
C ASP A 53 -94.76 10.32 -50.15
N PHE A 54 -95.67 9.52 -49.60
CA PHE A 54 -95.62 9.07 -48.21
C PHE A 54 -94.41 8.15 -47.95
N TYR A 55 -94.14 7.19 -48.83
CA TYR A 55 -92.96 6.32 -48.71
C TYR A 55 -91.66 7.08 -48.95
N ALA A 56 -91.62 8.04 -49.88
CA ALA A 56 -90.46 8.92 -50.10
C ALA A 56 -90.15 9.76 -48.84
N LYS A 57 -91.15 10.42 -48.26
CA LYS A 57 -91.00 11.16 -46.99
C LYS A 57 -90.50 10.26 -45.86
N ARG A 58 -91.03 9.04 -45.72
CA ARG A 58 -90.55 8.06 -44.72
C ARG A 58 -89.11 7.62 -44.98
N LEU A 59 -88.75 7.38 -46.24
CA LEU A 59 -87.39 7.01 -46.63
C LEU A 59 -86.38 8.12 -46.29
N ASP A 60 -86.74 9.38 -46.54
CA ASP A 60 -85.87 10.52 -46.22
C ASP A 60 -85.76 10.79 -44.71
N ILE A 61 -86.81 10.52 -43.93
CA ILE A 61 -86.75 10.54 -42.46
C ILE A 61 -85.80 9.44 -41.94
N GLU A 62 -85.91 8.20 -42.42
CA GLU A 62 -85.01 7.11 -42.00
C GLU A 62 -83.56 7.32 -42.51
N ARG A 63 -83.36 7.93 -43.68
CA ARG A 63 -82.02 8.35 -44.16
C ARG A 63 -81.37 9.37 -43.21
N ARG A 64 -82.10 10.41 -42.80
CA ARG A 64 -81.61 11.39 -41.82
C ARG A 64 -81.28 10.72 -40.49
N ARG A 65 -82.18 9.88 -40.00
CA ARG A 65 -81.98 9.08 -38.78
C ARG A 65 -80.74 8.17 -38.85
N SER A 66 -80.46 7.55 -40.00
CA SER A 66 -79.24 6.77 -40.21
C SER A 66 -78.00 7.65 -40.09
N LEU A 67 -77.97 8.81 -40.75
CA LEU A 67 -76.85 9.76 -40.67
C LEU A 67 -76.63 10.27 -39.24
N ASP A 68 -77.70 10.56 -38.49
CA ASP A 68 -77.61 10.97 -37.08
C ASP A 68 -77.05 9.85 -36.20
N LEU A 69 -77.46 8.60 -36.45
CA LEU A 69 -76.95 7.41 -35.75
C LEU A 69 -75.48 7.13 -36.09
N ASP A 70 -75.09 7.25 -37.36
CA ASP A 70 -73.71 7.09 -37.82
C ASP A 70 -72.79 8.17 -37.21
N ALA A 71 -73.25 9.42 -37.15
CA ALA A 71 -72.55 10.51 -36.47
C ALA A 71 -72.42 10.28 -34.96
N CYS A 72 -73.43 9.69 -34.30
CA CYS A 72 -73.35 9.29 -32.90
C CYS A 72 -72.39 8.11 -32.70
N LEU A 73 -72.40 7.11 -33.59
CA LEU A 73 -71.48 5.97 -33.55
C LEU A 73 -70.02 6.40 -33.75
N SER A 74 -69.74 7.36 -34.64
CA SER A 74 -68.40 7.94 -34.76
C SER A 74 -67.96 8.56 -33.43
N ARG A 75 -68.77 9.47 -32.88
CA ARG A 75 -68.47 10.17 -31.62
C ARG A 75 -68.21 9.21 -30.46
N VAL A 76 -68.98 8.13 -30.35
CA VAL A 76 -68.78 7.10 -29.32
C VAL A 76 -67.49 6.32 -29.54
N ARG A 77 -67.11 6.01 -30.80
CA ARG A 77 -65.81 5.39 -31.12
C ARG A 77 -64.64 6.31 -30.78
N ASP A 78 -64.76 7.60 -31.06
CA ASP A 78 -63.73 8.61 -30.78
C ASP A 78 -63.51 8.74 -29.26
N VAL A 79 -64.59 8.88 -28.48
CA VAL A 79 -64.54 8.90 -27.00
C VAL A 79 -63.97 7.59 -26.43
N HIS A 80 -64.34 6.43 -26.98
CA HIS A 80 -63.79 5.14 -26.55
C HIS A 80 -62.30 4.99 -26.89
N PHE A 81 -61.86 5.50 -28.05
CA PHE A 81 -60.44 5.54 -28.43
C PHE A 81 -59.63 6.46 -27.51
N GLU A 82 -60.14 7.67 -27.22
CA GLU A 82 -59.53 8.56 -26.23
C GLU A 82 -59.44 7.93 -24.85
N ALA A 83 -60.50 7.27 -24.38
CA ALA A 83 -60.51 6.58 -23.09
C ALA A 83 -59.44 5.47 -23.04
N ARG A 84 -59.34 4.64 -24.08
CA ARG A 84 -58.27 3.64 -24.21
C ARG A 84 -56.87 4.26 -24.23
N LYS A 85 -56.68 5.37 -24.96
CA LYS A 85 -55.40 6.08 -25.04
C LYS A 85 -54.99 6.66 -23.68
N ARG A 86 -55.91 7.32 -22.98
CA ARG A 86 -55.70 7.84 -21.61
C ARG A 86 -55.33 6.70 -20.64
N LEU A 87 -56.03 5.58 -20.70
CA LEU A 87 -55.82 4.45 -19.79
C LEU A 87 -54.49 3.72 -20.07
N CYS A 88 -54.12 3.51 -21.33
CA CYS A 88 -52.82 2.95 -21.70
C CYS A 88 -51.66 3.87 -21.27
N ASN A 89 -51.78 5.17 -21.50
CA ASN A 89 -50.78 6.16 -21.06
C ASN A 89 -50.65 6.20 -19.54
N ALA A 90 -51.76 6.14 -18.79
CA ALA A 90 -51.76 6.11 -17.33
C ALA A 90 -51.07 4.85 -16.77
N THR A 91 -51.40 3.67 -17.31
CA THR A 91 -50.76 2.40 -16.90
C THR A 91 -49.26 2.39 -17.23
N ASN A 92 -48.86 2.89 -18.40
CA ASN A 92 -47.45 2.98 -18.77
C ASN A 92 -46.69 3.97 -17.87
N ALA A 93 -47.30 5.11 -17.53
CA ALA A 93 -46.73 6.07 -16.58
C ALA A 93 -46.55 5.42 -15.20
N GLN A 94 -47.57 4.74 -14.66
CA GLN A 94 -47.51 4.05 -13.37
C GLN A 94 -46.46 2.93 -13.34
N GLN A 95 -46.29 2.16 -14.42
CA GLN A 95 -45.23 1.16 -14.51
C GLN A 95 -43.83 1.80 -14.60
N SER A 96 -43.70 2.93 -15.30
CA SER A 96 -42.44 3.67 -15.39
C SER A 96 -42.03 4.28 -14.04
N THR A 97 -42.97 4.83 -13.26
CA THR A 97 -42.70 5.39 -11.94
C THR A 97 -42.36 4.29 -10.93
N ALA A 98 -43.16 3.22 -10.86
CA ALA A 98 -42.88 2.09 -9.97
C ALA A 98 -41.51 1.43 -10.26
N THR A 99 -41.12 1.30 -11.54
CA THR A 99 -39.79 0.77 -11.89
C THR A 99 -38.66 1.78 -11.66
N ALA A 100 -38.92 3.09 -11.69
CA ALA A 100 -37.96 4.12 -11.31
C ALA A 100 -37.71 4.14 -9.79
N GLU A 101 -38.76 4.05 -8.99
CA GLU A 101 -38.70 3.95 -7.52
C GLU A 101 -37.87 2.73 -7.10
N VAL A 102 -38.18 1.53 -7.63
CA VAL A 102 -37.41 0.30 -7.34
C VAL A 102 -35.93 0.42 -7.73
N LYS A 103 -35.61 1.10 -8.85
CA LYS A 103 -34.21 1.39 -9.22
C LYS A 103 -33.55 2.33 -8.20
N SER A 104 -34.26 3.38 -7.76
CA SER A 104 -33.73 4.34 -6.79
C SER A 104 -33.40 3.68 -5.45
N VAL A 105 -34.31 2.84 -4.92
CA VAL A 105 -34.09 2.02 -3.71
C VAL A 105 -32.84 1.16 -3.88
N ARG A 106 -32.73 0.43 -5.00
CA ARG A 106 -31.57 -0.42 -5.27
C ARG A 106 -30.25 0.34 -5.38
N THR A 107 -30.25 1.58 -5.86
CA THR A 107 -29.05 2.44 -5.85
C THR A 107 -28.69 2.92 -4.45
N LEU A 108 -29.67 3.17 -3.58
CA LEU A 108 -29.44 3.53 -2.18
C LEU A 108 -28.93 2.34 -1.36
N GLU A 109 -29.48 1.14 -1.57
CA GLU A 109 -28.98 -0.13 -1.00
C GLU A 109 -27.52 -0.36 -1.38
N ASN A 110 -27.20 -0.34 -2.69
CA ASN A 110 -25.82 -0.48 -3.18
C ASN A 110 -24.86 0.60 -2.62
N ARG A 111 -25.37 1.81 -2.35
CA ARG A 111 -24.57 2.89 -1.75
C ARG A 111 -24.38 2.68 -0.25
N LEU A 112 -25.39 2.16 0.46
CA LEU A 112 -25.31 1.78 1.86
C LEU A 112 -24.31 0.64 2.06
N ASP A 113 -24.37 -0.42 1.26
CA ASP A 113 -23.42 -1.53 1.31
C ASP A 113 -21.98 -1.06 1.11
N LYS A 114 -21.74 -0.17 0.14
CA LYS A 114 -20.42 0.46 -0.09
C LYS A 114 -19.96 1.32 1.09
N VAL A 115 -20.86 1.91 1.86
CA VAL A 115 -20.52 2.67 3.08
C VAL A 115 -20.26 1.71 4.25
N LEU A 116 -21.02 0.62 4.36
CA LEU A 116 -20.85 -0.40 5.40
C LEU A 116 -19.53 -1.18 5.23
N THR A 117 -19.15 -1.54 4.00
CA THR A 117 -17.84 -2.17 3.74
C THR A 117 -16.70 -1.24 4.12
N ARG A 118 -16.70 0.01 3.64
CA ARG A 118 -15.72 1.04 4.01
C ARG A 118 -15.66 1.30 5.53
N TYR A 119 -16.81 1.34 6.21
CA TYR A 119 -16.86 1.46 7.66
C TYR A 119 -16.20 0.27 8.37
N ASN A 120 -16.48 -0.96 7.91
CA ASN A 120 -15.86 -2.16 8.46
C ASN A 120 -14.35 -2.24 8.18
N GLU A 121 -13.89 -1.80 7.01
CA GLU A 121 -12.48 -1.65 6.66
C GLU A 121 -11.78 -0.65 7.60
N VAL A 122 -12.33 0.57 7.76
CA VAL A 122 -11.80 1.60 8.66
C VAL A 122 -11.83 1.15 10.13
N ARG A 123 -12.86 0.40 10.54
CA ARG A 123 -12.96 -0.20 11.88
C ARG A 123 -11.91 -1.28 12.10
N ASN A 124 -11.61 -2.11 11.10
CA ASN A 124 -10.56 -3.12 11.16
C ASN A 124 -9.17 -2.47 11.18
N ALA A 125 -8.93 -1.44 10.36
CA ALA A 125 -7.70 -0.64 10.40
C ALA A 125 -7.50 0.02 11.77
N ASN A 126 -8.54 0.64 12.34
CA ASN A 126 -8.51 1.17 13.71
C ASN A 126 -8.22 0.09 14.76
N LYS A 127 -8.74 -1.13 14.60
CA LYS A 127 -8.42 -2.24 15.50
C LYS A 127 -6.93 -2.58 15.42
N LYS A 128 -6.39 -2.79 14.21
CA LYS A 128 -4.96 -3.07 13.99
C LYS A 128 -4.05 -2.00 14.60
N LEU A 129 -4.35 -0.72 14.37
CA LEU A 129 -3.60 0.40 14.97
C LEU A 129 -3.67 0.40 16.50
N ARG A 130 -4.81 0.03 17.10
CA ARG A 130 -4.93 -0.11 18.57
C ARG A 130 -4.10 -1.28 19.10
N ASP A 131 -4.10 -2.40 18.39
CA ASP A 131 -3.33 -3.60 18.76
C ASP A 131 -1.81 -3.31 18.64
N GLU A 132 -1.39 -2.60 17.60
CA GLU A 132 -0.02 -2.09 17.39
C GLU A 132 0.42 -1.10 18.49
N ILE A 133 -0.41 -0.10 18.81
CA ILE A 133 -0.18 0.81 19.94
C ILE A 133 -0.04 0.03 21.26
N GLN A 134 -0.77 -1.07 21.45
CA GLN A 134 -0.62 -1.93 22.62
C GLN A 134 0.64 -2.80 22.60
N SER A 135 1.19 -3.14 21.43
CA SER A 135 2.50 -3.79 21.32
C SER A 135 3.61 -2.80 21.71
N LEU A 136 3.66 -1.64 21.04
CA LEU A 136 4.63 -0.58 21.29
C LEU A 136 4.62 -0.09 22.75
N ARG A 137 3.44 -0.06 23.41
CA ARG A 137 3.35 0.24 24.84
C ARG A 137 3.96 -0.85 25.72
N ARG A 138 3.79 -2.14 25.38
CA ARG A 138 4.40 -3.25 26.11
C ARG A 138 5.92 -3.27 25.91
N GLU A 139 6.38 -3.09 24.68
CA GLU A 139 7.80 -2.95 24.33
C GLU A 139 8.44 -1.77 25.09
N LYS A 140 7.80 -0.59 25.12
CA LYS A 140 8.29 0.55 25.90
C LYS A 140 8.40 0.26 27.40
N VAL A 141 7.45 -0.46 27.98
CA VAL A 141 7.51 -0.85 29.41
C VAL A 141 8.65 -1.84 29.66
N GLN A 142 8.90 -2.78 28.74
CA GLN A 142 10.04 -3.69 28.81
C GLN A 142 11.37 -2.94 28.68
N GLN A 143 11.48 -2.01 27.72
CA GLN A 143 12.64 -1.14 27.53
C GLN A 143 12.93 -0.30 28.78
N GLN A 144 11.91 0.29 29.41
CA GLN A 144 12.08 1.02 30.67
C GLN A 144 12.59 0.10 31.79
N ALA A 145 12.03 -1.10 31.94
CA ALA A 145 12.48 -2.04 32.96
C ALA A 145 13.94 -2.51 32.76
N ILE A 146 14.39 -2.59 31.50
CA ILE A 146 15.80 -2.85 31.14
C ILE A 146 16.67 -1.62 31.45
N GLN A 147 16.23 -0.42 31.08
CA GLN A 147 16.95 0.82 31.38
C GLN A 147 17.14 0.98 32.90
N ASP A 148 16.07 0.85 33.69
CA ASP A 148 16.14 0.93 35.16
C ASP A 148 17.11 -0.11 35.75
N LYS A 149 17.27 -1.28 35.09
CA LYS A 149 18.21 -2.34 35.50
C LYS A 149 19.65 -1.94 35.19
N LEU A 150 19.92 -1.41 34.00
CA LEU A 150 21.23 -0.91 33.61
C LEU A 150 21.66 0.30 34.45
N GLU A 151 20.74 1.20 34.81
CA GLU A 151 20.97 2.31 35.74
C GLU A 151 21.33 1.81 37.15
N ARG A 152 20.66 0.77 37.64
CA ARG A 152 21.02 0.11 38.91
C ARG A 152 22.39 -0.56 38.86
N GLU A 153 22.70 -1.27 37.78
CA GLU A 153 24.00 -1.94 37.60
C GLU A 153 25.15 -0.94 37.46
N THR A 154 24.97 0.14 36.72
CA THR A 154 25.98 1.21 36.58
C THR A 154 26.22 1.95 37.91
N HIS A 155 25.18 2.28 38.68
CA HIS A 155 25.33 2.82 40.03
C HIS A 155 26.03 1.84 40.98
N GLN A 156 25.73 0.53 40.90
CA GLN A 156 26.44 -0.48 41.67
C GLN A 156 27.93 -0.51 41.31
N LYS A 157 28.27 -0.52 40.01
CA LYS A 157 29.66 -0.49 39.55
C LYS A 157 30.39 0.79 39.94
N GLN A 158 29.72 1.94 39.92
CA GLN A 158 30.26 3.20 40.42
C GLN A 158 30.56 3.13 41.94
N SER A 159 29.70 2.48 42.73
CA SER A 159 29.96 2.23 44.17
C SER A 159 31.12 1.25 44.39
N GLU A 160 31.24 0.20 43.59
CA GLU A 160 32.37 -0.73 43.62
C GLU A 160 33.70 -0.03 43.29
N ILE A 161 33.72 0.81 42.25
CA ILE A 161 34.88 1.64 41.88
C ILE A 161 35.24 2.58 43.04
N ALA A 162 34.27 3.25 43.66
CA ALA A 162 34.54 4.13 44.80
C ALA A 162 35.12 3.38 46.01
N LYS A 163 34.67 2.15 46.28
CA LYS A 163 35.23 1.28 47.33
C LYS A 163 36.68 0.88 47.03
N VAL A 164 36.97 0.48 45.78
CA VAL A 164 38.34 0.13 45.35
C VAL A 164 39.26 1.36 45.38
N ALA A 165 38.77 2.53 44.97
CA ALA A 165 39.50 3.80 45.08
C ALA A 165 39.82 4.17 46.54
N GLY A 166 38.86 4.00 47.47
CA GLY A 166 39.10 4.18 48.90
C GLY A 166 40.10 3.18 49.47
N ALA A 167 40.02 1.91 49.07
CA ALA A 167 40.96 0.86 49.51
C ALA A 167 42.39 1.11 48.99
N THR A 168 42.53 1.55 47.73
CA THR A 168 43.84 1.90 47.14
C THR A 168 44.43 3.14 47.79
N GLN A 169 43.62 4.18 48.07
CA GLN A 169 44.10 5.35 48.82
C GLN A 169 44.60 4.96 50.22
N ASN A 170 43.84 4.16 50.97
CA ASN A 170 44.25 3.67 52.29
C ASN A 170 45.56 2.85 52.22
N ALA A 171 45.77 2.07 51.16
CA ALA A 171 47.00 1.31 50.94
C ALA A 171 48.20 2.23 50.64
N LEU A 172 48.00 3.28 49.82
CA LEU A 172 49.00 4.31 49.56
C LEU A 172 49.36 5.08 50.84
N ASP A 173 48.37 5.52 51.62
CA ASP A 173 48.59 6.21 52.90
C ASP A 173 49.32 5.34 53.94
N SER A 174 49.15 4.02 53.88
CA SER A 174 49.86 3.05 54.72
C SER A 174 51.30 2.86 54.27
N ARG A 175 51.52 2.66 52.95
CA ARG A 175 52.85 2.61 52.33
C ARG A 175 53.64 3.88 52.63
N ASP A 176 53.04 5.05 52.49
CA ASP A 176 53.71 6.33 52.69
C ASP A 176 54.00 6.59 54.18
N ARG A 177 53.28 5.97 55.10
CA ARG A 177 53.64 5.95 56.53
C ARG A 177 54.86 5.06 56.77
N ALA A 178 54.90 3.86 56.19
CA ALA A 178 56.05 2.96 56.28
C ALA A 178 57.32 3.56 55.62
N ASN A 179 57.18 4.24 54.48
CA ASN A 179 58.28 4.93 53.82
C ASN A 179 58.88 6.03 54.71
N ARG A 180 58.05 6.89 55.32
CA ARG A 180 58.55 7.89 56.29
C ARG A 180 59.26 7.26 57.49
N GLN A 181 58.77 6.12 57.99
CA GLN A 181 59.44 5.38 59.07
C GLN A 181 60.80 4.81 58.64
N THR A 182 60.90 4.24 57.44
CA THR A 182 62.18 3.75 56.92
C THR A 182 63.16 4.86 56.57
N GLU A 183 62.68 6.03 56.12
CA GLU A 183 63.49 7.24 55.94
C GLU A 183 64.04 7.76 57.28
N MET A 184 63.21 7.86 58.32
CA MET A 184 63.67 8.24 59.67
C MET A 184 64.72 7.26 60.22
N LEU A 185 64.49 5.95 60.12
CA LEU A 185 65.46 4.94 60.56
C LEU A 185 66.76 4.99 59.76
N ARG A 186 66.71 5.35 58.46
CA ARG A 186 67.92 5.56 57.65
C ARG A 186 68.70 6.81 58.06
N SER A 187 68.02 7.89 58.48
CA SER A 187 68.68 9.07 59.06
C SER A 187 69.40 8.70 60.35
N GLN A 188 68.70 8.00 61.26
CA GLN A 188 69.26 7.56 62.53
C GLN A 188 70.48 6.63 62.35
N LEU A 189 70.40 5.66 61.44
CA LEU A 189 71.55 4.81 61.13
C LEU A 189 72.73 5.61 60.54
N HIS A 190 72.45 6.64 59.74
CA HIS A 190 73.51 7.50 59.19
C HIS A 190 74.16 8.37 60.29
N GLU A 191 73.36 8.90 61.21
CA GLU A 191 73.82 9.63 62.40
C GLU A 191 74.66 8.72 63.32
N ASP A 192 74.18 7.50 63.61
CA ASP A 192 74.90 6.48 64.40
C ASP A 192 76.23 6.05 63.72
N ASP A 193 76.24 5.87 62.39
CA ASP A 193 77.44 5.55 61.61
C ASP A 193 78.45 6.71 61.64
N GLU A 194 78.00 7.97 61.52
CA GLU A 194 78.86 9.16 61.64
C GLU A 194 79.46 9.31 63.05
N GLU A 195 78.65 9.12 64.10
CA GLU A 195 79.12 9.10 65.49
C GLU A 195 80.14 7.96 65.75
N PHE A 196 79.87 6.77 65.21
CA PHE A 196 80.78 5.63 65.31
C PHE A 196 82.09 5.88 64.56
N GLU A 197 82.06 6.40 63.34
CA GLU A 197 83.26 6.76 62.60
C GLU A 197 84.06 7.84 63.31
N ALA A 198 83.41 8.88 63.86
CA ALA A 198 84.08 9.93 64.62
C ALA A 198 84.76 9.38 65.88
N GLY A 199 84.06 8.59 66.69
CA GLY A 199 84.61 7.95 67.89
C GLY A 199 85.68 6.90 67.58
N TRP A 200 85.58 6.21 66.44
CA TRP A 200 86.62 5.30 65.95
C TRP A 200 87.88 6.06 65.52
N GLN A 201 87.72 7.17 64.80
CA GLN A 201 88.83 8.04 64.39
C GLN A 201 89.54 8.66 65.61
N GLU A 202 88.80 9.14 66.61
CA GLU A 202 89.36 9.66 67.87
C GLU A 202 90.18 8.59 68.60
N ARG A 203 89.60 7.40 68.84
CA ARG A 203 90.30 6.28 69.51
C ARG A 203 91.51 5.81 68.71
N LYS A 204 91.43 5.80 67.38
CA LYS A 204 92.54 5.45 66.49
C LYS A 204 93.67 6.50 66.58
N MET A 205 93.33 7.78 66.61
CA MET A 205 94.30 8.86 66.81
C MET A 205 94.98 8.74 68.18
N MET A 206 94.24 8.46 69.25
CA MET A 206 94.80 8.18 70.59
C MET A 206 95.75 6.97 70.57
N ILE A 207 95.38 5.87 69.91
CA ILE A 207 96.24 4.68 69.77
C ILE A 207 97.50 4.98 68.96
N ASP A 208 97.41 5.76 67.88
CA ASP A 208 98.58 6.12 67.08
C ASP A 208 99.48 7.15 67.80
N GLN A 209 98.92 8.00 68.67
CA GLN A 209 99.65 8.86 69.60
C GLN A 209 100.35 8.05 70.70
N ASP A 210 99.67 7.08 71.33
CA ASP A 210 100.28 6.15 72.28
C ASP A 210 101.37 5.29 71.63
N ARG A 211 101.16 4.84 70.38
CA ARG A 211 102.19 4.14 69.60
C ARG A 211 103.38 5.02 69.30
N ALA A 212 103.19 6.32 69.06
CA ALA A 212 104.29 7.27 68.91
C ALA A 212 105.06 7.42 70.24
N ASN A 213 104.36 7.63 71.35
CA ASN A 213 104.94 7.70 72.70
C ASN A 213 105.73 6.42 73.07
N ILE A 214 105.22 5.24 72.69
CA ILE A 214 105.89 3.93 72.88
C ILE A 214 107.08 3.75 71.90
N ARG A 215 107.09 4.45 70.75
CA ARG A 215 108.18 4.39 69.76
C ARG A 215 109.44 5.10 70.25
N ASP A 216 109.29 6.09 71.12
CA ASP A 216 110.37 6.86 71.73
C ASP A 216 111.06 6.14 72.90
N ILE A 217 110.61 4.94 73.26
CA ILE A 217 111.31 4.04 74.18
C ILE A 217 112.39 3.27 73.38
N PRO A 218 113.70 3.42 73.69
CA PRO A 218 114.77 2.76 72.94
C PRO A 218 114.66 1.23 72.99
N ARG A 219 114.35 0.62 71.84
CA ARG A 219 114.29 -0.84 71.68
C ARG A 219 115.65 -1.48 71.94
N LEU A 220 115.79 -2.19 73.06
CA LEU A 220 116.86 -3.19 73.17
C LEU A 220 116.65 -4.30 72.13
N ARG A 221 117.77 -4.68 71.51
CA ARG A 221 117.84 -5.46 70.28
C ARG A 221 118.25 -6.89 70.60
N THR A 222 117.39 -7.88 70.34
CA THR A 222 117.72 -9.31 70.38
C THR A 222 117.32 -10.00 69.05
N PRO A 223 117.91 -11.16 68.70
CA PRO A 223 118.29 -11.44 67.32
C PRO A 223 117.29 -12.26 66.49
N LYS A 224 117.57 -12.34 65.18
CA LYS A 224 116.82 -13.10 64.15
C LYS A 224 117.09 -14.62 64.20
N SER A 225 116.24 -15.36 63.48
CA SER A 225 116.42 -16.70 62.85
C SER A 225 115.79 -17.90 63.58
N PRO A 226 115.54 -19.06 62.90
CA PRO A 226 114.79 -19.14 61.62
C PRO A 226 113.90 -20.41 61.45
N THR A 227 112.95 -20.35 60.49
CA THR A 227 112.41 -21.47 59.68
C THR A 227 111.51 -22.56 60.33
N ARG A 228 110.66 -23.15 59.47
CA ARG A 228 109.74 -24.31 59.63
C ARG A 228 108.39 -23.94 60.28
N HIS A 229 107.24 -24.44 59.83
CA HIS A 229 106.97 -25.64 59.02
C HIS A 229 106.13 -25.38 57.75
N ALA A 230 106.12 -26.36 56.84
CA ALA A 230 105.26 -26.41 55.66
C ALA A 230 104.57 -27.79 55.56
N MET A 231 103.44 -27.83 54.84
CA MET A 231 102.75 -29.05 54.35
C MET A 231 102.02 -29.90 55.44
N PRO A 232 101.10 -30.85 55.10
CA PRO A 232 100.79 -31.38 53.76
C PRO A 232 99.32 -31.63 53.36
N SER A 233 99.19 -31.84 52.05
CA SER A 233 98.16 -32.56 51.28
C SER A 233 97.59 -33.85 51.90
N VAL A 234 96.31 -34.12 51.57
CA VAL A 234 95.80 -35.48 51.26
C VAL A 234 95.19 -35.42 49.84
N ARG A 235 95.85 -36.00 48.81
CA ARG A 235 95.61 -37.35 48.25
C ARG A 235 94.17 -37.50 47.73
N GLY A 236 93.88 -37.49 46.42
CA GLY A 236 94.20 -38.56 45.45
C GLY A 236 92.89 -39.24 44.99
N ARG A 237 92.81 -40.13 44.00
CA ARG A 237 93.79 -40.63 43.02
C ARG A 237 93.05 -41.49 41.95
N LEU A 238 93.34 -41.24 40.67
CA LEU A 238 93.28 -42.17 39.50
C LEU A 238 91.95 -42.74 38.94
N LEU A 239 91.86 -42.67 37.60
CA LEU A 239 91.26 -43.66 36.68
C LEU A 239 91.91 -45.06 36.85
N PRO A 240 91.23 -46.16 36.47
CA PRO A 240 91.59 -46.78 35.18
C PRO A 240 90.43 -47.37 34.37
N SER A 241 90.69 -47.54 33.08
CA SER A 241 89.92 -48.36 32.12
C SER A 241 90.05 -49.86 32.40
N ASP A 242 89.20 -50.67 31.75
CA ASP A 242 89.47 -51.96 31.06
C ASP A 242 88.22 -52.88 31.10
N LEU A 243 87.92 -53.85 30.20
CA LEU A 243 88.28 -54.19 28.80
C LEU A 243 87.36 -55.37 28.35
N SER A 244 87.21 -55.63 27.02
CA SER A 244 86.55 -56.84 26.41
C SER A 244 85.02 -57.01 26.70
N GLY A 245 84.18 -57.81 26.03
CA GLY A 245 84.22 -58.76 24.90
C GLY A 245 82.90 -59.60 24.89
N THR A 246 82.51 -60.47 23.94
CA THR A 246 83.02 -60.81 22.58
C THR A 246 81.97 -61.64 21.78
N GLY A 247 81.87 -61.46 20.44
CA GLY A 247 81.68 -62.55 19.44
C GLY A 247 80.30 -63.20 19.19
N SER A 248 79.94 -63.33 17.90
CA SER A 248 78.84 -64.14 17.30
C SER A 248 79.34 -65.57 16.89
N PRO A 249 78.68 -66.41 16.04
CA PRO A 249 77.25 -66.57 15.63
C PRO A 249 76.73 -68.06 15.53
N ALA A 250 75.43 -68.22 15.18
CA ALA A 250 74.78 -69.27 14.33
C ALA A 250 75.02 -70.81 14.44
N PHE A 251 73.92 -71.59 14.52
CA PHE A 251 73.72 -72.92 13.88
C PHE A 251 72.21 -73.26 13.71
N SER A 252 71.84 -74.28 12.91
CA SER A 252 70.47 -74.54 12.43
C SER A 252 69.97 -76.01 12.51
N LEU A 253 68.63 -76.16 12.47
CA LEU A 253 67.82 -77.31 11.98
C LEU A 253 67.20 -78.37 12.92
N LEU A 254 66.01 -78.82 12.46
CA LEU A 254 65.17 -79.98 12.78
C LEU A 254 64.11 -79.93 13.92
N SER A 255 63.16 -80.87 13.83
CA SER A 255 61.70 -80.62 13.98
C SER A 255 60.99 -81.43 15.07
N THR A 256 59.92 -80.84 15.65
CA THR A 256 58.73 -81.46 16.31
C THR A 256 58.98 -82.41 17.52
N PRO A 257 58.23 -82.33 18.65
CA PRO A 257 56.97 -81.59 18.92
C PRO A 257 57.17 -80.12 19.30
N ASP A 258 58.40 -79.66 19.12
CA ASP A 258 58.94 -78.38 19.57
C ASP A 258 58.32 -77.15 18.90
N ILE A 259 57.37 -77.28 17.96
CA ILE A 259 56.77 -76.12 17.27
C ILE A 259 55.77 -75.40 18.17
N LYS A 260 54.94 -76.09 18.96
CA LYS A 260 54.05 -75.41 19.92
C LYS A 260 54.82 -74.76 21.06
N LEU A 261 55.85 -75.45 21.56
CA LEU A 261 56.80 -74.89 22.53
C LEU A 261 57.64 -73.77 21.92
N ARG A 262 57.98 -73.80 20.63
CA ARG A 262 58.61 -72.67 19.92
C ARG A 262 57.65 -71.53 19.62
N ASP A 263 56.38 -71.77 19.35
CA ASP A 263 55.37 -70.72 19.17
C ASP A 263 55.04 -70.06 20.51
N GLU A 264 54.97 -70.84 21.60
CA GLU A 264 54.82 -70.33 22.96
C GLU A 264 56.09 -69.63 23.45
N THR A 265 57.28 -70.18 23.20
CA THR A 265 58.54 -69.48 23.56
C THR A 265 58.84 -68.30 22.63
N MET A 266 58.45 -68.31 21.36
CA MET A 266 58.51 -67.13 20.49
C MET A 266 57.46 -66.10 20.89
N LYS A 267 56.25 -66.49 21.30
CA LYS A 267 55.28 -65.56 21.90
C LYS A 267 55.77 -65.01 23.23
N ASN A 268 56.40 -65.83 24.07
CA ASN A 268 56.97 -65.38 25.34
C ASN A 268 58.21 -64.50 25.12
N VAL A 269 59.09 -64.81 24.16
CA VAL A 269 60.23 -63.98 23.76
C VAL A 269 59.75 -62.69 23.09
N TRP A 270 58.69 -62.73 22.28
CA TRP A 270 58.06 -61.54 21.71
C TRP A 270 57.41 -60.69 22.81
N LEU A 271 56.66 -61.28 23.74
CA LEU A 271 56.10 -60.59 24.91
C LEU A 271 57.18 -60.05 25.86
N LEU A 272 58.31 -60.76 26.00
CA LEU A 272 59.46 -60.30 26.78
C LEU A 272 60.19 -59.16 26.06
N ASN A 273 60.31 -59.20 24.74
CA ASN A 273 60.90 -58.13 23.93
C ASN A 273 59.96 -56.92 23.82
N GLU A 274 58.64 -57.12 23.76
CA GLU A 274 57.64 -56.05 23.83
C GLU A 274 57.70 -55.38 25.21
N LYS A 275 57.73 -56.18 26.29
CA LYS A 275 57.96 -55.69 27.66
C LYS A 275 59.33 -55.04 27.83
N GLU A 276 60.37 -55.54 27.18
CA GLU A 276 61.71 -54.96 27.22
C GLU A 276 61.75 -53.64 26.47
N ASN A 277 61.08 -53.53 25.32
CA ASN A 277 60.94 -52.28 24.57
C ASN A 277 60.07 -51.28 25.32
N ASP A 278 59.02 -51.70 26.01
CA ASP A 278 58.24 -50.83 26.88
C ASP A 278 59.02 -50.43 28.14
N LEU A 279 59.81 -51.31 28.74
CA LEU A 279 60.77 -50.97 29.80
C LEU A 279 61.86 -50.01 29.31
N ARG A 280 62.37 -50.19 28.08
CA ARG A 280 63.32 -49.28 27.45
C ARG A 280 62.69 -47.91 27.21
N ARG A 281 61.50 -47.85 26.59
CA ARG A 281 60.70 -46.61 26.40
C ARG A 281 60.38 -45.93 27.73
N GLN A 282 60.02 -46.68 28.78
CA GLN A 282 59.82 -46.15 30.13
C GLN A 282 61.14 -45.61 30.70
N SER A 283 62.26 -46.32 30.53
CA SER A 283 63.58 -45.85 30.98
C SER A 283 64.05 -44.59 30.22
N GLU A 284 63.71 -44.46 28.94
CA GLU A 284 64.00 -43.29 28.11
C GLU A 284 63.11 -42.10 28.50
N ARG A 285 61.82 -42.35 28.79
CA ARG A 285 60.92 -41.35 29.38
C ARG A 285 61.42 -40.90 30.75
N LEU A 286 61.82 -41.82 31.62
CA LEU A 286 62.39 -41.48 32.94
C LEU A 286 63.67 -40.67 32.78
N LYS A 287 64.61 -41.08 31.92
CA LYS A 287 65.83 -40.30 31.61
C LYS A 287 65.52 -38.90 31.07
N THR A 288 64.55 -38.76 30.17
CA THR A 288 64.17 -37.43 29.64
C THR A 288 63.48 -36.55 30.70
N VAL A 289 62.74 -37.15 31.63
CA VAL A 289 62.18 -36.44 32.80
C VAL A 289 63.29 -36.07 33.81
N GLU A 290 64.26 -36.96 34.08
CA GLU A 290 65.44 -36.67 34.90
C GLU A 290 66.33 -35.58 34.29
N ASP A 291 66.59 -35.63 32.98
CA ASP A 291 67.30 -34.57 32.23
C ASP A 291 66.52 -33.26 32.25
N GLY A 292 65.18 -33.31 32.15
CA GLY A 292 64.29 -32.17 32.31
C GLY A 292 64.39 -31.55 33.71
N LEU A 293 64.23 -32.36 34.75
CA LEU A 293 64.28 -31.94 36.15
C LEU A 293 65.68 -31.43 36.54
N THR A 294 66.77 -32.07 36.11
CA THR A 294 68.13 -31.56 36.35
C THR A 294 68.40 -30.26 35.60
N LYS A 295 67.83 -30.07 34.39
CA LYS A 295 67.91 -28.82 33.63
C LYS A 295 67.09 -27.69 34.25
N ILE A 296 65.93 -28.00 34.85
CA ILE A 296 65.13 -27.04 35.64
C ILE A 296 65.87 -26.70 36.94
N LYS A 297 66.38 -27.68 37.69
CA LYS A 297 67.17 -27.49 38.92
C LYS A 297 68.40 -26.60 38.69
N LYS A 298 69.12 -26.80 37.58
CA LYS A 298 70.24 -25.94 37.14
C LYS A 298 69.85 -24.50 36.80
N LYS A 299 68.60 -24.25 36.38
CA LYS A 299 68.11 -22.92 35.99
C LYS A 299 67.40 -22.16 37.12
N THR A 300 66.78 -22.89 38.05
CA THR A 300 65.97 -22.30 39.14
C THR A 300 66.75 -22.16 40.44
N GLY A 301 67.82 -22.95 40.65
CA GLY A 301 68.68 -22.85 41.84
C GLY A 301 68.06 -23.40 43.14
N VAL A 302 66.77 -23.77 43.11
CA VAL A 302 66.05 -24.37 44.24
C VAL A 302 66.65 -25.74 44.55
N SER A 303 67.08 -25.92 45.81
CA SER A 303 67.79 -27.13 46.23
C SER A 303 66.85 -28.27 46.65
N ASP A 304 65.65 -27.91 47.12
CA ASP A 304 64.60 -28.83 47.55
C ASP A 304 63.80 -29.36 46.35
N ALA A 305 63.49 -30.66 46.38
CA ALA A 305 62.72 -31.32 45.33
C ALA A 305 61.21 -31.17 45.53
N GLU A 306 60.73 -31.03 46.77
CA GLU A 306 59.30 -30.92 47.06
C GLU A 306 58.75 -29.54 46.68
N GLU A 307 59.49 -28.46 46.95
CA GLU A 307 59.12 -27.10 46.55
C GLU A 307 59.03 -26.95 45.02
N LEU A 308 59.97 -27.55 44.29
CA LEU A 308 59.97 -27.57 42.82
C LEU A 308 58.79 -28.37 42.26
N ALA A 309 58.45 -29.51 42.88
CA ALA A 309 57.28 -30.29 42.50
C ALA A 309 55.95 -29.52 42.75
N GLN A 310 55.82 -28.85 43.90
CA GLN A 310 54.65 -28.00 44.21
C GLN A 310 54.55 -26.80 43.25
N SER A 311 55.66 -26.16 42.92
CA SER A 311 55.68 -25.07 41.94
C SER A 311 55.31 -25.54 40.53
N LEU A 312 55.70 -26.76 40.13
CA LEU A 312 55.31 -27.35 38.85
C LEU A 312 53.84 -27.74 38.85
N LEU A 313 53.32 -28.39 39.90
CA LEU A 313 51.87 -28.66 40.03
C LEU A 313 51.06 -27.37 39.93
N SER A 314 51.44 -26.31 40.65
CA SER A 314 50.72 -25.03 40.57
C SER A 314 50.81 -24.37 39.19
N ALA A 315 51.87 -24.63 38.43
CA ALA A 315 52.00 -24.18 37.03
C ALA A 315 51.17 -25.05 36.07
N GLU A 316 51.09 -26.36 36.29
CA GLU A 316 50.25 -27.28 35.52
C GLU A 316 48.76 -27.04 35.77
N GLU A 317 48.34 -26.80 37.02
CA GLU A 317 46.97 -26.39 37.36
C GLU A 317 46.58 -25.08 36.67
N LYS A 318 47.47 -24.08 36.68
CA LYS A 318 47.26 -22.81 35.95
C LYS A 318 47.17 -23.05 34.44
N ASN A 319 48.08 -23.83 33.86
CA ASN A 319 48.05 -24.16 32.44
C ASN A 319 46.79 -24.95 32.06
N PHE A 320 46.31 -25.86 32.91
CA PHE A 320 45.06 -26.59 32.70
C PHE A 320 43.85 -25.65 32.76
N SER A 321 43.81 -24.72 33.72
CA SER A 321 42.75 -23.70 33.79
C SER A 321 42.74 -22.77 32.57
N LEU A 322 43.92 -22.38 32.07
CA LEU A 322 44.05 -21.60 30.84
C LEU A 322 43.66 -22.39 29.60
N PHE A 323 43.98 -23.69 29.53
CA PHE A 323 43.59 -24.55 28.42
C PHE A 323 42.07 -24.73 28.36
N ASN A 324 41.41 -24.92 29.50
CA ASN A 324 39.96 -24.97 29.57
C ASN A 324 39.34 -23.63 29.14
N LEU A 325 39.84 -22.50 29.67
CA LEU A 325 39.37 -21.18 29.27
C LEU A 325 39.57 -20.91 27.76
N ILE A 326 40.68 -21.35 27.17
CA ILE A 326 40.93 -21.23 25.72
C ILE A 326 39.94 -22.08 24.93
N ASN A 327 39.62 -23.30 25.39
CA ASN A 327 38.61 -24.14 24.73
C ASN A 327 37.21 -23.53 24.86
N ASP A 328 36.83 -23.04 26.04
CA ASP A 328 35.55 -22.38 26.29
C ASP A 328 35.40 -21.15 25.36
N LEU A 329 36.42 -20.29 25.32
CA LEU A 329 36.46 -19.12 24.42
C LEU A 329 36.43 -19.50 22.93
N ASN A 330 37.07 -20.60 22.54
CA ASN A 330 36.98 -21.10 21.16
C ASN A 330 35.56 -21.58 20.83
N THR A 331 34.88 -22.27 21.75
CA THR A 331 33.48 -22.68 21.53
C THR A 331 32.51 -21.51 21.53
N GLU A 332 32.78 -20.46 22.32
CA GLU A 332 32.02 -19.20 22.30
C GLU A 332 32.25 -18.44 20.98
N MET A 333 33.49 -18.42 20.48
CA MET A 333 33.85 -17.84 19.17
C MET A 333 33.14 -18.58 18.03
N GLU A 334 33.17 -19.92 18.00
CA GLU A 334 32.44 -20.72 17.00
C GLU A 334 30.92 -20.46 17.05
N ALA A 335 30.34 -20.32 18.25
CA ALA A 335 28.91 -20.00 18.41
C ALA A 335 28.57 -18.59 17.89
N ILE A 336 29.39 -17.58 18.19
CA ILE A 336 29.22 -16.20 17.71
C ILE A 336 29.44 -16.11 16.18
N GLU A 337 30.35 -16.89 15.61
CA GLU A 337 30.52 -16.99 14.17
C GLU A 337 29.28 -17.59 13.50
N ILE A 338 28.65 -18.62 14.08
CA ILE A 338 27.38 -19.17 13.59
C ILE A 338 26.26 -18.10 13.64
N GLU A 339 26.10 -17.40 14.77
CA GLU A 339 25.08 -16.35 14.92
C GLU A 339 25.29 -15.20 13.91
N ASN A 340 26.53 -14.75 13.70
CA ASN A 340 26.84 -13.74 12.68
C ASN A 340 26.48 -14.22 11.26
N ASN A 341 26.80 -15.47 10.91
CA ASN A 341 26.46 -16.04 9.60
C ASN A 341 24.93 -16.16 9.40
N GLU A 342 24.17 -16.46 10.45
CA GLU A 342 22.70 -16.48 10.41
C GLU A 342 22.13 -15.06 10.24
N LEU A 343 22.64 -14.08 10.99
CA LEU A 343 22.24 -12.67 10.88
C LEU A 343 22.56 -12.09 9.50
N GLU A 344 23.73 -12.39 8.92
CA GLU A 344 24.08 -11.97 7.55
C GLU A 344 23.11 -12.57 6.52
N GLN A 345 22.74 -13.85 6.63
CA GLN A 345 21.73 -14.46 5.75
C GLN A 345 20.34 -13.81 5.90
N MET A 346 19.92 -13.48 7.13
CA MET A 346 18.66 -12.76 7.37
C MET A 346 18.67 -11.34 6.76
N ILE A 347 19.81 -10.64 6.85
CA ILE A 347 20.01 -9.32 6.23
C ILE A 347 19.94 -9.44 4.71
N GLU A 348 20.59 -10.43 4.11
CA GLU A 348 20.61 -10.62 2.66
C GLU A 348 19.23 -11.00 2.10
N ALA A 349 18.48 -11.85 2.81
CA ALA A 349 17.09 -12.17 2.50
C ALA A 349 16.17 -10.93 2.58
N CYS A 350 16.35 -10.07 3.59
CA CYS A 350 15.63 -8.81 3.71
C CYS A 350 15.96 -7.84 2.58
N LYS A 351 17.23 -7.71 2.17
CA LYS A 351 17.63 -6.87 1.02
C LYS A 351 17.03 -7.38 -0.29
N GLY A 352 17.07 -8.69 -0.54
CA GLY A 352 16.53 -9.31 -1.76
C GLY A 352 15.01 -9.15 -1.89
N SER A 353 14.28 -9.20 -0.77
CA SER A 353 12.84 -8.90 -0.72
C SER A 353 12.56 -7.39 -0.82
N GLY A 354 13.41 -6.58 -0.18
CA GLY A 354 13.29 -5.12 -0.09
C GLY A 354 13.39 -4.42 -1.44
N THR A 355 14.34 -4.79 -2.31
CA THR A 355 14.56 -4.09 -3.60
C THR A 355 13.37 -4.20 -4.55
N ASN A 356 12.78 -5.39 -4.70
CA ASN A 356 11.57 -5.58 -5.50
C ASN A 356 10.35 -4.89 -4.87
N SER A 357 10.24 -4.92 -3.53
CA SER A 357 9.16 -4.23 -2.81
C SER A 357 9.27 -2.69 -2.96
N ASP A 358 10.48 -2.13 -2.89
CA ASP A 358 10.71 -0.69 -3.04
C ASP A 358 10.55 -0.20 -4.47
N ALA A 359 10.97 -0.98 -5.48
CA ALA A 359 10.68 -0.65 -6.87
C ALA A 359 9.15 -0.55 -7.10
N HIS A 360 8.39 -1.52 -6.58
CA HIS A 360 6.93 -1.51 -6.66
C HIS A 360 6.30 -0.37 -5.84
N ARG A 361 6.79 -0.10 -4.62
CA ARG A 361 6.32 1.04 -3.78
C ARG A 361 6.60 2.39 -4.44
N ALA A 362 7.77 2.58 -5.05
CA ALA A 362 8.13 3.79 -5.76
C ALA A 362 7.27 3.99 -7.02
N GLN A 363 7.01 2.92 -7.78
CA GLN A 363 6.14 2.98 -8.95
C GLN A 363 4.68 3.29 -8.57
N LEU A 364 4.16 2.65 -7.52
CA LEU A 364 2.81 2.93 -7.00
C LEU A 364 2.69 4.35 -6.45
N LYS A 365 3.70 4.83 -5.72
CA LYS A 365 3.76 6.22 -5.24
C LYS A 365 3.69 7.20 -6.41
N LYS A 366 4.49 6.99 -7.45
CA LYS A 366 4.48 7.84 -8.65
C LYS A 366 3.11 7.84 -9.35
N GLN A 367 2.47 6.68 -9.49
CA GLN A 367 1.12 6.57 -10.07
C GLN A 367 0.08 7.35 -9.27
N LEU A 368 0.17 7.32 -7.93
CA LEU A 368 -0.71 8.11 -7.06
C LEU A 368 -0.43 9.62 -7.15
N GLU A 369 0.84 10.02 -7.24
CA GLU A 369 1.23 11.42 -7.46
C GLU A 369 0.71 11.95 -8.80
N ASP A 370 0.85 11.18 -9.89
CA ASP A 370 0.31 11.50 -11.22
C ASP A 370 -1.24 11.61 -11.21
N GLN A 371 -1.94 10.73 -10.48
CA GLN A 371 -3.40 10.79 -10.32
C GLN A 371 -3.86 12.01 -9.50
N ILE A 372 -3.13 12.35 -8.42
CA ILE A 372 -3.40 13.55 -7.61
C ILE A 372 -3.23 14.80 -8.47
N GLU A 373 -2.18 14.88 -9.29
CA GLU A 373 -1.94 16.05 -10.13
C GLU A 373 -2.98 16.21 -11.24
N LYS A 374 -3.38 15.12 -11.92
CA LYS A 374 -4.53 15.11 -12.83
C LYS A 374 -5.83 15.58 -12.14
N SER A 375 -6.06 15.17 -10.89
CA SER A 375 -7.23 15.57 -10.11
C SER A 375 -7.22 17.07 -9.78
N LYS A 376 -6.08 17.61 -9.32
CA LYS A 376 -5.92 19.05 -9.08
C LYS A 376 -6.16 19.89 -10.34
N GLN A 377 -5.65 19.46 -11.49
CA GLN A 377 -5.88 20.14 -12.77
C GLN A 377 -7.38 20.19 -13.09
N LYS A 378 -8.11 19.07 -12.95
CA LYS A 378 -9.57 19.05 -13.10
C LYS A 378 -10.28 19.98 -12.11
N VAL A 379 -9.88 20.01 -10.84
CA VAL A 379 -10.44 20.94 -9.83
C VAL A 379 -10.22 22.39 -10.26
N SER A 380 -8.99 22.79 -10.59
CA SER A 380 -8.68 24.16 -11.01
C SER A 380 -9.44 24.61 -12.26
N PHE A 381 -9.71 23.69 -13.20
CA PHE A 381 -10.53 23.95 -14.37
C PHE A 381 -12.01 24.19 -14.02
N PHE A 382 -12.57 23.39 -13.11
CA PHE A 382 -13.95 23.58 -12.64
C PHE A 382 -14.10 24.83 -11.77
N GLU A 383 -13.11 25.18 -10.94
CA GLU A 383 -13.08 26.42 -10.17
C GLU A 383 -13.05 27.65 -11.09
N LEU A 384 -12.22 27.66 -12.13
CA LEU A 384 -12.19 28.74 -13.13
C LEU A 384 -13.53 28.88 -13.85
N ARG A 385 -14.10 27.77 -14.34
CA ARG A 385 -15.41 27.76 -15.01
C ARG A 385 -16.56 28.18 -14.07
N GLN A 386 -16.48 27.84 -12.79
CA GLN A 386 -17.45 28.30 -11.79
C GLN A 386 -17.32 29.81 -11.55
N ALA A 387 -16.09 30.35 -11.50
CA ALA A 387 -15.86 31.79 -11.37
C ALA A 387 -16.45 32.56 -12.57
N GLU A 388 -16.14 32.14 -13.79
CA GLU A 388 -16.70 32.71 -15.04
C GLU A 388 -18.24 32.66 -15.04
N SER A 389 -18.84 31.52 -14.66
CA SER A 389 -20.29 31.39 -14.57
C SER A 389 -20.92 32.26 -13.49
N SER A 390 -20.21 32.52 -12.38
CA SER A 390 -20.69 33.40 -11.30
C SER A 390 -20.64 34.87 -11.69
N GLU A 391 -19.62 35.30 -12.43
CA GLU A 391 -19.49 36.66 -12.96
C GLU A 391 -20.59 36.96 -13.99
N ALA A 392 -20.78 36.05 -14.96
CA ALA A 392 -21.87 36.15 -15.94
C ALA A 392 -23.25 36.24 -15.26
N MET A 393 -23.43 35.57 -14.13
CA MET A 393 -24.68 35.56 -13.39
C MET A 393 -24.92 36.84 -12.57
N GLU A 394 -23.90 37.40 -11.92
CA GLU A 394 -24.05 38.68 -11.23
C GLU A 394 -24.32 39.81 -12.24
N ALA A 395 -23.71 39.74 -13.44
CA ALA A 395 -24.06 40.63 -14.56
C ALA A 395 -25.53 40.47 -15.00
N MET A 396 -26.02 39.23 -15.18
CA MET A 396 -27.44 38.97 -15.48
C MET A 396 -28.37 39.46 -14.36
N LYS A 397 -27.98 39.31 -13.09
CA LYS A 397 -28.75 39.74 -11.92
C LYS A 397 -28.95 41.26 -11.90
N VAL A 398 -27.88 42.02 -12.12
CA VAL A 398 -27.93 43.49 -12.24
C VAL A 398 -28.75 43.90 -13.47
N GLY A 399 -28.59 43.22 -14.60
CA GLY A 399 -29.38 43.44 -15.82
C GLY A 399 -30.88 43.22 -15.61
N ALA A 400 -31.26 42.07 -15.05
CA ALA A 400 -32.65 41.69 -14.79
C ALA A 400 -33.31 42.64 -13.79
N LEU A 401 -32.63 43.02 -12.69
CA LEU A 401 -33.13 44.03 -11.75
C LEU A 401 -33.38 45.39 -12.40
N ASN A 402 -32.46 45.85 -13.26
CA ASN A 402 -32.61 47.10 -13.98
C ASN A 402 -33.80 47.08 -14.96
N ILE A 403 -34.07 45.95 -15.61
CA ILE A 403 -35.24 45.79 -16.49
C ILE A 403 -36.52 45.72 -15.64
N TYR A 404 -36.54 44.95 -14.56
CA TYR A 404 -37.68 44.82 -13.64
C TYR A 404 -38.14 46.17 -13.06
N HIS A 405 -37.20 47.04 -12.68
CA HIS A 405 -37.53 48.39 -12.22
C HIS A 405 -38.06 49.31 -13.34
N LYS A 406 -37.60 49.14 -14.59
CA LYS A 406 -38.04 49.96 -15.74
C LYS A 406 -39.40 49.55 -16.31
N VAL A 407 -39.69 48.24 -16.30
CA VAL A 407 -40.89 47.64 -16.87
C VAL A 407 -42.10 47.74 -15.92
N GLY A 408 -41.85 47.94 -14.63
CA GLY A 408 -42.88 48.09 -13.60
C GLY A 408 -43.41 46.74 -13.09
N HIS A 409 -43.91 46.73 -11.87
CA HIS A 409 -44.26 45.51 -11.14
C HIS A 409 -45.78 45.37 -10.98
N ASN A 410 -46.32 44.19 -11.30
CA ASN A 410 -47.72 43.82 -11.06
C ASN A 410 -47.89 42.88 -9.84
N ASP A 411 -46.81 42.23 -9.38
CA ASP A 411 -46.83 41.24 -8.29
C ASP A 411 -46.09 41.79 -7.05
N GLU A 412 -46.88 42.36 -6.14
CA GLU A 412 -46.42 43.02 -4.92
C GLU A 412 -45.83 42.02 -3.90
N ALA A 413 -46.28 40.76 -3.91
CA ALA A 413 -45.73 39.71 -3.06
C ALA A 413 -44.32 39.29 -3.51
N PHE A 414 -44.06 39.22 -4.82
CA PHE A 414 -42.72 38.96 -5.33
C PHE A 414 -41.78 40.16 -5.15
N ALA A 415 -42.28 41.40 -5.24
CA ALA A 415 -41.49 42.60 -4.94
C ALA A 415 -41.01 42.63 -3.48
N GLN A 416 -41.86 42.24 -2.52
CA GLN A 416 -41.46 42.09 -1.12
C GLN A 416 -40.40 40.99 -0.94
N GLN A 417 -40.55 39.85 -1.63
CA GLN A 417 -39.57 38.75 -1.61
C GLN A 417 -38.20 39.16 -2.17
N LEU A 418 -38.16 39.97 -3.23
CA LEU A 418 -36.93 40.57 -3.77
C LEU A 418 -36.30 41.57 -2.79
N THR A 419 -37.12 42.32 -2.06
CA THR A 419 -36.65 43.32 -1.09
C THR A 419 -36.02 42.67 0.14
N SER A 420 -36.52 41.51 0.59
CA SER A 420 -36.02 40.81 1.78
C SER A 420 -34.80 39.91 1.52
N HIS A 421 -34.73 39.24 0.36
CA HIS A 421 -33.68 38.25 0.07
C HIS A 421 -32.77 38.62 -1.10
N GLY A 422 -33.04 39.73 -1.79
CA GLY A 422 -32.40 40.05 -3.06
C GLY A 422 -32.74 39.03 -4.16
N VAL A 423 -32.02 39.16 -5.27
CA VAL A 423 -32.09 38.18 -6.37
C VAL A 423 -31.03 37.12 -6.17
N THR A 424 -31.46 35.86 -6.11
CA THR A 424 -30.64 34.66 -5.96
C THR A 424 -30.79 33.77 -7.20
N GLU A 425 -29.90 32.80 -7.39
CA GLU A 425 -29.99 31.78 -8.46
C GLU A 425 -31.39 31.19 -8.61
N ALA A 426 -31.96 30.70 -7.51
CA ALA A 426 -33.28 30.08 -7.49
C ALA A 426 -34.41 31.06 -7.84
N ASN A 427 -34.26 32.35 -7.48
CA ASN A 427 -35.25 33.38 -7.76
C ASN A 427 -35.10 34.00 -9.16
N MET A 428 -33.92 33.88 -9.80
CA MET A 428 -33.59 34.48 -11.09
C MET A 428 -34.57 34.05 -12.19
N HIS A 429 -34.89 32.75 -12.26
CA HIS A 429 -35.78 32.22 -13.29
C HIS A 429 -37.22 32.75 -13.13
N LYS A 430 -37.68 32.94 -11.88
CA LYS A 430 -38.99 33.56 -11.57
C LYS A 430 -38.99 35.06 -11.89
N LEU A 431 -37.89 35.77 -11.62
CA LEU A 431 -37.73 37.19 -11.99
C LEU A 431 -37.79 37.38 -13.51
N LEU A 432 -37.04 36.57 -14.27
CA LEU A 432 -37.05 36.61 -15.74
C LEU A 432 -38.42 36.30 -16.32
N GLY A 433 -39.14 35.30 -15.78
CA GLY A 433 -40.51 34.99 -16.23
C GLY A 433 -41.51 36.14 -15.99
N ILE A 434 -41.40 36.86 -14.87
CA ILE A 434 -42.25 38.04 -14.59
C ILE A 434 -41.89 39.21 -15.51
N ILE A 435 -40.60 39.42 -15.81
CA ILE A 435 -40.14 40.39 -16.80
C ILE A 435 -40.70 40.04 -18.20
N GLU A 436 -40.59 38.78 -18.62
CA GLU A 436 -41.08 38.30 -19.92
C GLU A 436 -42.59 38.49 -20.06
N GLN A 437 -43.37 38.08 -19.06
CA GLN A 437 -44.82 38.28 -19.04
C GLN A 437 -45.16 39.77 -19.19
N ARG A 438 -44.52 40.64 -18.40
CA ARG A 438 -44.84 42.07 -18.39
C ARG A 438 -44.41 42.80 -19.66
N ILE A 439 -43.30 42.39 -20.28
CA ILE A 439 -42.91 42.87 -21.61
C ILE A 439 -43.94 42.41 -22.65
N GLY A 440 -44.42 41.16 -22.57
CA GLY A 440 -45.50 40.65 -23.42
C GLY A 440 -46.77 41.50 -23.33
N GLU A 441 -47.25 41.77 -22.12
CA GLU A 441 -48.39 42.65 -21.86
C GLU A 441 -48.20 44.06 -22.48
N LEU A 442 -47.01 44.65 -22.34
CA LEU A 442 -46.70 45.97 -22.92
C LEU A 442 -46.65 45.93 -24.46
N VAL A 443 -46.14 44.85 -25.05
CA VAL A 443 -46.14 44.64 -26.51
C VAL A 443 -47.57 44.47 -27.04
N ASP A 444 -48.41 43.70 -26.36
CA ASP A 444 -49.82 43.53 -26.74
C ASP A 444 -50.60 44.85 -26.65
N ILE A 445 -50.42 45.62 -25.57
CA ILE A 445 -50.98 46.97 -25.43
C ILE A 445 -50.49 47.88 -26.57
N HIS A 446 -49.21 47.84 -26.92
CA HIS A 446 -48.65 48.62 -28.02
C HIS A 446 -49.24 48.23 -29.38
N ASN A 447 -49.35 46.93 -29.68
CA ASN A 447 -49.92 46.42 -30.93
C ASN A 447 -51.39 46.83 -31.09
N ILE A 448 -52.17 46.77 -29.99
CA ILE A 448 -53.56 47.24 -29.94
C ILE A 448 -53.62 48.76 -30.16
N ALA A 449 -52.77 49.55 -29.50
CA ALA A 449 -52.75 51.01 -29.62
C ALA A 449 -52.29 51.50 -31.01
N THR A 450 -51.50 50.71 -31.74
CA THR A 450 -50.97 51.04 -33.07
C THR A 450 -51.75 50.42 -34.24
N ASN A 451 -52.82 49.65 -33.97
CA ASN A 451 -53.57 48.88 -34.97
C ASN A 451 -52.69 47.93 -35.81
N ALA A 452 -51.63 47.36 -35.22
CA ALA A 452 -50.83 46.33 -35.88
C ALA A 452 -51.52 44.96 -35.76
N HIS A 453 -51.96 44.39 -36.88
CA HIS A 453 -52.60 43.06 -36.88
C HIS A 453 -51.66 41.97 -36.33
N PRO A 454 -52.13 41.07 -35.46
CA PRO A 454 -51.33 39.96 -34.97
C PRO A 454 -51.07 38.95 -36.10
N SER A 455 -49.81 38.79 -36.51
CA SER A 455 -49.46 37.79 -37.54
C SER A 455 -49.58 36.37 -36.97
N THR A 456 -50.66 35.67 -37.35
CA THR A 456 -50.87 34.27 -36.98
C THR A 456 -49.88 33.36 -37.72
N ALA A 457 -48.72 33.11 -37.12
CA ALA A 457 -47.79 32.09 -37.57
C ALA A 457 -48.27 30.70 -37.12
N LYS A 458 -48.95 29.96 -38.01
CA LYS A 458 -49.15 28.52 -37.85
C LYS A 458 -47.82 27.78 -38.09
N PRO A 459 -47.55 26.66 -37.40
CA PRO A 459 -46.38 25.84 -37.67
C PRO A 459 -46.66 24.93 -38.88
N GLU A 460 -45.89 25.09 -39.95
CA GLU A 460 -45.88 24.12 -41.06
C GLU A 460 -44.65 23.22 -40.97
N THR A 461 -44.92 21.93 -40.83
CA THR A 461 -43.94 20.85 -40.91
C THR A 461 -43.67 20.50 -42.37
N ALA A 462 -42.44 20.69 -42.85
CA ALA A 462 -41.98 20.05 -44.07
C ALA A 462 -40.48 19.73 -43.93
N ALA A 463 -40.14 18.45 -44.07
CA ALA A 463 -38.78 18.03 -44.34
C ALA A 463 -38.55 18.08 -45.85
N ASP A 464 -37.37 18.50 -46.30
CA ASP A 464 -36.51 17.59 -47.06
C ASP A 464 -35.03 18.04 -47.01
N SER A 465 -34.18 17.27 -47.66
CA SER A 465 -32.76 17.15 -47.44
C SER A 465 -31.90 17.69 -48.60
N ALA A 466 -30.59 17.72 -48.33
CA ALA A 466 -29.49 17.56 -49.29
C ALA A 466 -28.95 18.78 -50.09
N GLN A 467 -27.75 19.18 -49.65
CA GLN A 467 -26.51 19.23 -50.47
C GLN A 467 -26.30 20.35 -51.53
N SER A 468 -25.49 21.35 -51.13
CA SER A 468 -24.04 21.42 -51.46
C SER A 468 -23.51 22.73 -52.10
N LYS A 469 -22.30 23.11 -51.65
CA LYS A 469 -21.24 23.91 -52.32
C LYS A 469 -21.62 25.26 -52.96
N ALA A 470 -21.05 26.35 -52.45
CA ALA A 470 -19.69 26.78 -52.80
C ALA A 470 -19.25 28.05 -52.03
N ALA A 471 -17.94 28.25 -51.90
CA ALA A 471 -17.35 29.39 -51.19
C ALA A 471 -17.21 30.65 -52.06
N ARG A 472 -17.24 31.84 -51.44
CA ARG A 472 -16.27 32.90 -51.75
C ARG A 472 -16.18 34.00 -50.69
N ASP A 473 -14.97 34.48 -50.48
CA ASP A 473 -14.61 35.61 -49.63
C ASP A 473 -15.26 36.93 -50.06
N LYS A 474 -15.49 37.83 -49.09
CA LYS A 474 -14.65 39.05 -48.94
C LYS A 474 -14.96 39.84 -47.66
N LYS A 475 -13.90 40.36 -47.05
CA LYS A 475 -13.90 41.18 -45.82
C LYS A 475 -13.49 42.62 -46.15
N ALA A 476 -14.41 43.57 -45.99
CA ALA A 476 -14.16 45.03 -45.91
C ALA A 476 -15.48 45.75 -45.60
N LEU A 477 -15.55 46.94 -44.99
CA LEU A 477 -14.68 47.61 -44.00
C LEU A 477 -15.49 48.80 -43.43
N ALA A 478 -15.63 48.85 -42.09
CA ALA A 478 -15.85 50.03 -41.20
C ALA A 478 -16.88 51.17 -41.48
N ALA A 479 -17.34 51.74 -40.36
CA ALA A 479 -17.69 53.16 -40.13
C ALA A 479 -19.12 53.68 -40.40
N ALA A 480 -20.00 53.42 -39.44
CA ALA A 480 -20.74 54.42 -38.64
C ALA A 480 -21.45 55.63 -39.29
N ALA A 481 -22.80 55.61 -39.26
CA ALA A 481 -23.65 56.70 -38.75
C ALA A 481 -25.10 56.21 -38.52
N ASN A 482 -25.69 56.52 -37.36
CA ASN A 482 -27.11 56.33 -37.00
C ASN A 482 -27.94 57.57 -37.43
N PRO A 483 -29.30 57.61 -37.40
CA PRO A 483 -30.22 56.77 -36.60
C PRO A 483 -31.53 56.27 -37.26
N VAL A 484 -32.20 55.35 -36.56
CA VAL A 484 -33.69 55.11 -36.51
C VAL A 484 -34.41 54.82 -37.84
N SER A 485 -34.56 53.52 -38.13
CA SER A 485 -35.83 52.87 -38.53
C SER A 485 -35.67 51.34 -38.50
N ALA A 486 -36.78 50.61 -38.44
CA ALA A 486 -36.87 49.14 -38.39
C ALA A 486 -36.43 48.44 -37.09
N ILE A 487 -37.20 48.62 -36.01
CA ILE A 487 -37.28 47.67 -34.89
C ILE A 487 -38.56 46.84 -35.07
N THR A 488 -38.49 45.73 -35.83
CA THR A 488 -39.43 44.60 -35.71
C THR A 488 -38.85 43.35 -36.36
N ALA A 489 -37.97 42.67 -35.63
CA ALA A 489 -37.63 41.26 -35.86
C ALA A 489 -37.65 40.56 -34.50
N LEU A 490 -38.66 39.70 -34.29
CA LEU A 490 -38.85 38.96 -33.04
C LEU A 490 -37.74 37.92 -32.86
N LEU A 491 -36.69 38.27 -32.10
CA LEU A 491 -35.74 37.31 -31.56
C LEU A 491 -36.41 36.49 -30.45
N ARG A 492 -37.15 35.45 -30.84
CA ARG A 492 -37.46 34.33 -29.94
C ARG A 492 -36.16 33.56 -29.71
N PRO A 493 -35.69 33.37 -28.46
CA PRO A 493 -34.57 32.49 -28.19
C PRO A 493 -34.92 31.07 -28.66
N MET A 494 -34.13 30.51 -29.56
CA MET A 494 -34.17 29.07 -29.80
C MET A 494 -33.40 28.38 -28.67
N PRO A 495 -33.90 27.27 -28.10
CA PRO A 495 -33.07 26.44 -27.24
C PRO A 495 -31.86 25.93 -28.05
N PRO A 496 -30.67 25.78 -27.42
CA PRO A 496 -29.47 25.36 -28.14
C PRO A 496 -29.69 24.00 -28.83
N SER A 497 -29.17 23.86 -30.05
CA SER A 497 -29.21 22.58 -30.77
C SER A 497 -28.38 21.54 -30.03
N ALA A 498 -28.73 20.27 -30.17
CA ALA A 498 -28.03 19.16 -29.52
C ALA A 498 -26.56 19.01 -29.94
N ASP A 499 -26.12 19.74 -30.98
CA ASP A 499 -24.76 19.72 -31.53
C ASP A 499 -23.77 20.64 -30.79
N GLU A 500 -24.22 21.54 -29.90
CA GLU A 500 -23.32 22.43 -29.12
C GLU A 500 -22.77 21.78 -27.84
N PHE A 501 -23.07 20.50 -27.61
CA PHE A 501 -22.59 19.72 -26.46
C PHE A 501 -21.59 18.61 -26.82
N ASP A 502 -20.98 18.62 -28.02
CA ASP A 502 -19.80 17.79 -28.32
C ASP A 502 -18.53 18.34 -27.65
N ASN A 503 -18.52 18.31 -26.30
CA ASN A 503 -17.27 18.21 -25.56
C ASN A 503 -16.83 16.75 -25.67
N SER A 504 -15.88 16.50 -26.56
CA SER A 504 -15.29 15.19 -26.80
C SER A 504 -14.46 14.75 -25.58
N ASP A 505 -15.15 14.19 -24.57
CA ASP A 505 -14.52 13.62 -23.38
C ASP A 505 -13.73 12.37 -23.80
N PRO A 506 -12.40 12.31 -23.55
CA PRO A 506 -11.64 11.08 -23.73
C PRO A 506 -11.97 10.12 -22.58
N GLU A 507 -13.11 9.43 -22.72
CA GLU A 507 -13.49 8.27 -21.91
C GLU A 507 -12.38 7.19 -21.99
N GLU A 508 -11.44 7.23 -21.05
CA GLU A 508 -10.64 6.07 -20.69
C GLU A 508 -11.59 5.01 -20.12
N THR A 509 -11.99 4.07 -20.96
CA THR A 509 -12.91 2.98 -20.59
C THR A 509 -12.34 2.17 -19.42
N GLU A 510 -12.86 2.36 -18.21
CA GLU A 510 -12.62 1.44 -17.10
C GLU A 510 -13.16 0.05 -17.46
N ASP A 511 -12.33 -0.98 -17.26
CA ASP A 511 -12.70 -2.40 -17.38
C ASP A 511 -13.64 -2.83 -16.24
N GLY A 512 -14.86 -2.28 -16.25
CA GLY A 512 -15.95 -2.58 -15.33
C GLY A 512 -16.91 -3.61 -15.91
N VAL A 513 -16.70 -4.88 -15.54
CA VAL A 513 -17.44 -6.08 -16.01
C VAL A 513 -18.94 -5.84 -16.25
N ARG A 514 -19.31 -5.66 -17.54
CA ARG A 514 -20.71 -5.58 -17.99
C ARG A 514 -21.09 -6.89 -18.69
N PRO A 515 -22.22 -7.55 -18.34
CA PRO A 515 -22.65 -8.76 -19.02
C PRO A 515 -22.91 -8.50 -20.51
N CYS A 516 -22.09 -9.09 -21.38
CA CYS A 516 -22.19 -8.94 -22.84
C CYS A 516 -23.39 -9.69 -23.40
N LYS A 517 -24.00 -9.19 -24.47
CA LYS A 517 -25.06 -9.91 -25.20
C LYS A 517 -24.44 -11.02 -26.06
N ILE A 518 -25.20 -12.09 -26.29
CA ILE A 518 -24.73 -13.26 -27.07
C ILE A 518 -24.25 -12.87 -28.48
N SER A 519 -24.90 -11.88 -29.11
CA SER A 519 -24.46 -11.33 -30.40
C SER A 519 -23.02 -10.77 -30.38
N GLU A 520 -22.65 -10.06 -29.30
CA GLU A 520 -21.33 -9.44 -29.12
C GLU A 520 -20.24 -10.50 -28.89
N LEU A 521 -20.59 -11.64 -28.27
CA LEU A 521 -19.68 -12.78 -28.11
C LEU A 521 -19.39 -13.49 -29.44
N HIS A 522 -20.40 -13.65 -30.31
CA HIS A 522 -20.21 -14.25 -31.63
C HIS A 522 -19.30 -13.37 -32.52
N GLU A 523 -19.49 -12.05 -32.49
CA GLU A 523 -18.68 -11.08 -33.24
C GLU A 523 -17.23 -11.00 -32.73
N LYS A 524 -17.03 -10.98 -31.40
CA LYS A 524 -15.69 -11.08 -30.78
C LYS A 524 -14.98 -12.42 -31.09
N THR A 525 -15.73 -13.51 -31.25
CA THR A 525 -15.17 -14.81 -31.64
C THR A 525 -14.74 -14.82 -33.11
N ALA A 526 -15.57 -14.30 -34.01
CA ALA A 526 -15.26 -14.19 -35.44
C ALA A 526 -13.99 -13.34 -35.71
N THR A 527 -13.87 -12.20 -35.03
CA THR A 527 -12.71 -11.30 -35.17
C THR A 527 -11.42 -11.92 -34.60
N MET A 528 -11.48 -12.69 -33.52
CA MET A 528 -10.33 -13.44 -33.00
C MET A 528 -9.84 -14.54 -33.96
N VAL A 529 -10.76 -15.25 -34.62
CA VAL A 529 -10.43 -16.29 -35.60
C VAL A 529 -9.80 -15.69 -36.85
N GLY A 530 -10.25 -14.50 -37.28
CA GLY A 530 -9.59 -13.73 -38.36
C GLY A 530 -8.14 -13.40 -38.04
N ARG A 531 -7.87 -12.80 -36.86
CA ARG A 531 -6.51 -12.39 -36.45
C ARG A 531 -5.51 -13.53 -36.30
N ARG A 532 -5.94 -14.79 -36.12
CA ARG A 532 -5.01 -15.94 -36.07
C ARG A 532 -4.44 -16.35 -37.43
N LYS A 533 -4.97 -15.85 -38.56
CA LYS A 533 -4.46 -16.18 -39.90
C LYS A 533 -3.34 -15.26 -40.41
N GLU A 534 -3.10 -14.10 -39.78
CA GLU A 534 -2.19 -13.06 -40.30
C GLU A 534 -0.89 -12.89 -39.49
N LYS A 535 -0.16 -13.97 -39.24
CA LYS A 535 1.21 -13.88 -38.66
C LYS A 535 2.24 -14.58 -39.56
N PRO A 536 3.01 -13.84 -40.40
CA PRO A 536 4.10 -14.41 -41.16
C PRO A 536 5.32 -14.64 -40.26
N SER A 537 6.06 -15.72 -40.52
CA SER A 537 7.26 -16.10 -39.78
C SER A 537 8.47 -15.22 -40.15
N ARG A 538 9.22 -14.75 -39.14
CA ARG A 538 10.53 -14.12 -39.34
C ARG A 538 11.64 -15.16 -39.17
N GLN A 539 12.50 -15.30 -40.19
CA GLN A 539 13.70 -16.12 -40.13
C GLN A 539 14.83 -15.43 -39.33
N PRO A 540 15.76 -16.19 -38.73
CA PRO A 540 16.96 -15.64 -38.11
C PRO A 540 18.01 -15.26 -39.16
N LYS A 541 18.78 -14.20 -38.89
CA LYS A 541 20.03 -13.90 -39.61
C LYS A 541 21.23 -14.37 -38.79
N LYS A 542 22.27 -14.78 -39.52
CA LYS A 542 23.58 -15.21 -39.01
C LYS A 542 24.31 -14.06 -38.31
#